data_AF-A0A1G0I9I0-F1
#
_entry.id   AF-A0A1G0I9I0-F1
#
_cell.length_a   1.000
_cell.length_b   1.000
_cell.length_c   1.000
_cell.angle_alpha   90.00
_cell.angle_beta   90.00
_cell.angle_gamma   90.00
#
_symmetry.space_group_name_H-M   'P 1'
#
loop_
_entity.id
_entity.type
_entity.pdbx_description
1 polymer ?
#
loop_
_entity_poly.entity_id
_entity_poly.type
_entity_poly.pdbx_seq_one_letter_code
_entity_poly.pdbx_strand_id
1 'polypeptide(L)'
;MARLSATTNPTNLVQIDREDVCVDVVNVDGVQHAFVREFKTGAYQLPEDCVATLIARSGNTSLRFDLGNIGAWSAGPYSLSELDKGHLRKFRILVRKPGEARLTASVENIRPKGEGDLESLLPIVSTDLGQRLWRVTIDEDGATLECNSRIFPNGESAQSYPPFRTLVLAEALRQVLQHLAADPERMATEGSVWMEWAAWMPSLGISPNLPAELDARAHWVEESTAAFCDRFSLASDLEASLSAAENNS
;
A
#
# COMPACT_ATOMS: atom_id res chain seq x y z
N MET A 1 2.39 -27.16 16.84
CA MET A 1 2.42 -26.35 15.59
C MET A 1 3.44 -25.24 15.77
N ALA A 2 4.54 -25.28 15.03
CA ALA A 2 5.63 -24.31 15.17
C ALA A 2 5.18 -22.94 14.66
N ARG A 3 5.26 -21.93 15.54
CA ARG A 3 4.99 -20.53 15.23
C ARG A 3 6.13 -20.05 14.33
N LEU A 4 5.83 -19.69 13.09
CA LEU A 4 6.79 -19.05 12.19
C LEU A 4 7.14 -17.67 12.78
N SER A 5 8.38 -17.51 13.20
CA SER A 5 8.93 -16.21 13.60
C SER A 5 9.02 -15.32 12.38
N ALA A 6 8.32 -14.19 12.40
CA ALA A 6 8.75 -13.04 11.62
C ALA A 6 10.12 -12.59 12.18
N THR A 7 10.96 -12.05 11.30
CA THR A 7 12.23 -11.38 11.63
C THR A 7 13.30 -12.22 12.35
N THR A 8 13.98 -13.07 11.59
CA THR A 8 15.39 -13.37 11.88
C THR A 8 16.15 -13.39 10.56
N ASN A 9 16.95 -12.34 10.33
CA ASN A 9 17.76 -12.12 9.13
C ASN A 9 18.85 -13.20 9.03
N PRO A 10 18.80 -14.15 8.07
CA PRO A 10 19.78 -15.21 8.00
C PRO A 10 20.48 -15.18 6.64
N THR A 11 21.33 -14.18 6.40
CA THR A 11 22.46 -14.03 5.42
C THR A 11 22.35 -14.55 3.97
N ASN A 12 21.31 -15.29 3.59
CA ASN A 12 21.08 -16.00 2.32
C ASN A 12 19.60 -15.93 1.89
N LEU A 13 18.79 -15.03 2.47
CA LEU A 13 17.40 -14.84 2.03
C LEU A 13 17.42 -14.05 0.73
N VAL A 14 16.88 -14.64 -0.34
CA VAL A 14 16.75 -13.96 -1.63
C VAL A 14 15.49 -13.10 -1.63
N GLN A 15 15.63 -11.81 -1.87
CA GLN A 15 14.48 -10.94 -2.14
C GLN A 15 14.15 -11.03 -3.63
N ILE A 16 12.91 -11.43 -3.93
CA ILE A 16 12.33 -11.43 -5.26
C ILE A 16 11.73 -10.04 -5.50
N ASP A 17 12.00 -9.45 -6.65
CA ASP A 17 11.45 -8.15 -7.04
C ASP A 17 9.92 -8.25 -7.16
N ARG A 18 9.23 -7.18 -6.74
CA ARG A 18 7.77 -7.10 -6.84
C ARG A 18 7.34 -7.06 -8.30
N GLU A 19 8.14 -6.48 -9.19
CA GLU A 19 7.87 -6.42 -10.63
C GLU A 19 7.85 -7.81 -11.29
N ASP A 20 8.46 -8.81 -10.64
CA ASP A 20 8.49 -10.20 -11.10
C ASP A 20 7.27 -11.01 -10.64
N VAL A 21 6.33 -10.38 -9.90
CA VAL A 21 5.12 -11.01 -9.41
C VAL A 21 3.88 -10.16 -9.70
N CYS A 22 2.88 -10.76 -10.33
CA CYS A 22 1.59 -10.12 -10.58
C CYS A 22 0.49 -10.88 -9.87
N VAL A 23 -0.26 -10.20 -9.00
CA VAL A 23 -1.47 -10.72 -8.37
C VAL A 23 -2.66 -9.88 -8.82
N ASP A 24 -3.70 -10.54 -9.34
CA ASP A 24 -4.98 -9.91 -9.64
C ASP A 24 -5.99 -10.25 -8.54
N VAL A 25 -6.92 -9.33 -8.29
CA VAL A 25 -8.12 -9.62 -7.48
C VAL A 25 -9.36 -9.43 -8.33
N VAL A 26 -10.16 -10.48 -8.46
CA VAL A 26 -11.38 -10.49 -9.26
C VAL A 26 -12.58 -10.77 -8.35
N ASN A 27 -13.67 -10.03 -8.55
CA ASN A 27 -14.93 -10.28 -7.88
C ASN A 27 -15.77 -11.27 -8.70
N VAL A 28 -16.11 -12.41 -8.10
CA VAL A 28 -16.98 -13.45 -8.67
C VAL A 28 -18.13 -13.66 -7.70
N ASP A 29 -19.36 -13.38 -8.14
CA ASP A 29 -20.59 -13.53 -7.33
C ASP A 29 -20.55 -12.83 -5.95
N GLY A 30 -19.89 -11.67 -5.88
CA GLY A 30 -19.76 -10.89 -4.64
C GLY A 30 -18.63 -11.35 -3.71
N VAL A 31 -17.86 -12.36 -4.12
CA VAL A 31 -16.68 -12.87 -3.41
C VAL A 31 -15.43 -12.49 -4.20
N GLN A 32 -14.47 -11.88 -3.52
CA GLN A 32 -13.18 -11.58 -4.12
C GLN A 32 -12.27 -12.80 -4.09
N HIS A 33 -11.61 -13.04 -5.22
CA HIS A 33 -10.63 -14.09 -5.40
C HIS A 33 -9.31 -13.50 -5.88
N ALA A 34 -8.20 -13.94 -5.29
CA ALA A 34 -6.87 -13.64 -5.77
C ALA A 34 -6.43 -14.64 -6.85
N PHE A 35 -5.72 -14.15 -7.85
CA PHE A 35 -5.04 -14.95 -8.87
C PHE A 35 -3.59 -14.50 -8.99
N VAL A 36 -2.64 -15.43 -8.86
CA VAL A 36 -1.24 -15.15 -9.17
C VAL A 36 -1.08 -15.31 -10.69
N ARG A 37 -0.93 -14.22 -11.43
CA ARG A 37 -0.82 -14.23 -12.90
C ARG A 37 0.60 -14.47 -13.37
N GLU A 38 1.55 -13.95 -12.61
CA GLU A 38 2.96 -13.99 -12.94
C GLU A 38 3.76 -14.22 -11.66
N PHE A 39 4.75 -15.11 -11.75
CA PHE A 39 5.70 -15.37 -10.67
C PHE A 39 7.03 -15.82 -11.29
N LYS A 40 7.88 -14.85 -11.66
CA LYS A 40 9.17 -15.11 -12.30
C LYS A 40 10.21 -15.46 -11.24
N THR A 41 10.63 -16.72 -11.22
CA THR A 41 11.63 -17.22 -10.27
C THR A 41 13.00 -17.49 -10.91
N GLY A 42 13.08 -17.49 -12.24
CA GLY A 42 14.28 -17.91 -12.98
C GLY A 42 15.52 -17.07 -12.74
N ALA A 43 15.37 -15.76 -12.50
CA ALA A 43 16.49 -14.86 -12.22
C ALA A 43 17.14 -15.09 -10.84
N TYR A 44 16.43 -15.79 -9.94
CA TYR A 44 16.77 -15.91 -8.52
C TYR A 44 17.45 -17.24 -8.17
N GLN A 45 17.73 -18.09 -9.16
CA GLN A 45 18.42 -19.39 -9.00
C GLN A 45 17.76 -20.29 -7.93
N LEU A 46 16.44 -20.20 -7.78
CA LEU A 46 15.69 -20.99 -6.81
C LEU A 46 15.48 -22.42 -7.34
N PRO A 47 15.75 -23.47 -6.54
CA PRO A 47 15.45 -24.85 -6.93
C PRO A 47 13.96 -25.03 -7.23
N GLU A 48 13.64 -25.71 -8.34
CA GLU A 48 12.25 -25.91 -8.74
C GLU A 48 11.42 -26.61 -7.65
N ASP A 49 12.04 -27.49 -6.85
CA ASP A 49 11.39 -28.20 -5.75
C ASP A 49 11.00 -27.32 -4.55
N CYS A 50 11.46 -26.07 -4.49
CA CYS A 50 11.02 -25.12 -3.48
C CYS A 50 9.50 -24.93 -3.50
N VAL A 51 8.91 -24.80 -2.31
CA VAL A 51 7.47 -24.60 -2.14
C VAL A 51 7.18 -23.14 -1.83
N ALA A 52 6.22 -22.58 -2.57
CA ALA A 52 5.74 -21.22 -2.42
C ALA A 52 4.40 -21.18 -1.67
N THR A 53 4.27 -20.19 -0.80
CA THR A 53 3.05 -19.88 -0.07
C THR A 53 2.70 -18.42 -0.33
N LEU A 54 1.48 -18.16 -0.81
CA LEU A 54 0.88 -16.83 -0.89
C LEU A 54 0.25 -16.49 0.46
N ILE A 55 0.56 -15.31 0.98
CA ILE A 55 -0.11 -14.75 2.15
C ILE A 55 -0.81 -13.48 1.69
N ALA A 56 -2.14 -13.46 1.84
CA ALA A 56 -2.96 -12.27 1.63
C ALA A 56 -3.27 -11.64 2.98
N ARG A 57 -3.13 -10.32 3.09
CA ARG A 57 -3.33 -9.54 4.33
C ARG A 57 -4.23 -8.35 4.05
N SER A 58 -5.11 -8.05 5.00
CA SER A 58 -5.95 -6.85 5.03
C SER A 58 -6.17 -6.44 6.48
N GLY A 59 -5.62 -5.29 6.89
CA GLY A 59 -5.58 -4.87 8.29
C GLY A 59 -4.97 -5.94 9.21
N ASN A 60 -5.75 -6.38 10.21
CA ASN A 60 -5.31 -7.43 11.16
C ASN A 60 -5.64 -8.86 10.71
N THR A 61 -6.25 -9.04 9.54
CA THR A 61 -6.61 -10.36 9.01
C THR A 61 -5.57 -10.83 7.99
N SER A 62 -5.30 -12.13 7.99
CA SER A 62 -4.41 -12.74 6.99
C SER A 62 -4.86 -14.15 6.62
N LEU A 63 -4.78 -14.47 5.34
CA LEU A 63 -5.01 -15.80 4.80
C LEU A 63 -3.73 -16.35 4.17
N ARG A 64 -3.57 -17.65 4.26
CA ARG A 64 -2.41 -18.37 3.74
C ARG A 64 -2.88 -19.41 2.73
N PHE A 65 -2.30 -19.38 1.53
CA PHE A 65 -2.57 -20.31 0.46
C PHE A 65 -1.27 -20.96 0.01
N ASP A 66 -1.28 -22.28 -0.14
CA ASP A 66 -0.16 -22.97 -0.74
C ASP A 66 -0.26 -22.86 -2.28
N LEU A 67 0.78 -22.30 -2.89
CA LEU A 67 0.90 -22.23 -4.34
C LEU A 67 1.46 -23.54 -4.90
N GLY A 68 2.09 -24.37 -4.06
CA GLY A 68 2.78 -25.58 -4.48
C GLY A 68 4.26 -25.31 -4.78
N ASN A 69 4.82 -26.13 -5.66
CA ASN A 69 6.22 -26.10 -6.07
C ASN A 69 6.45 -24.95 -7.08
N ILE A 70 7.59 -24.25 -7.03
CA ILE A 70 7.84 -23.09 -7.89
C ILE A 70 8.01 -23.41 -9.39
N GLY A 71 8.33 -24.65 -9.74
CA GLY A 71 8.32 -25.15 -11.12
C GLY A 71 6.92 -25.56 -11.62
N ALA A 72 5.94 -25.74 -10.72
CA ALA A 72 4.58 -26.14 -11.05
C ALA A 72 3.55 -25.55 -10.07
N TRP A 73 3.56 -24.22 -9.93
CA TRP A 73 2.71 -23.54 -8.96
C TRP A 73 1.28 -23.34 -9.50
N SER A 74 0.33 -23.19 -8.57
CA SER A 74 -1.08 -22.93 -8.84
C SER A 74 -1.36 -21.42 -8.85
N ALA A 75 -2.11 -20.97 -9.86
CA ALA A 75 -2.49 -19.57 -10.00
C ALA A 75 -3.72 -19.15 -9.18
N GLY A 76 -4.35 -20.07 -8.45
CA GLY A 76 -5.65 -19.86 -7.80
C GLY A 76 -6.81 -20.50 -8.55
N PRO A 77 -8.07 -20.14 -8.26
CA PRO A 77 -8.51 -19.00 -7.43
C PRO A 77 -8.29 -19.18 -5.92
N TYR A 78 -7.96 -18.08 -5.23
CA TYR A 78 -7.84 -18.05 -3.77
C TYR A 78 -8.90 -17.14 -3.16
N SER A 79 -9.86 -17.71 -2.42
CA SER A 79 -10.95 -16.93 -1.79
C SER A 79 -10.42 -15.97 -0.74
N LEU A 80 -10.80 -14.69 -0.83
CA LEU A 80 -10.45 -13.63 0.11
C LEU A 80 -11.61 -13.27 1.04
N SER A 81 -12.64 -14.12 1.12
CA SER A 81 -13.88 -13.87 1.87
C SER A 81 -13.68 -13.60 3.36
N GLU A 82 -12.61 -14.12 3.94
CA GLU A 82 -12.28 -13.97 5.37
C GLU A 82 -11.35 -12.79 5.66
N LEU A 83 -10.87 -12.08 4.63
CA LEU A 83 -10.13 -10.85 4.83
C LEU A 83 -11.07 -9.69 5.17
N ASP A 84 -10.55 -8.77 5.98
CA ASP A 84 -11.19 -7.49 6.21
C ASP A 84 -11.44 -6.78 4.87
N LYS A 85 -12.66 -6.28 4.70
CA LYS A 85 -13.10 -5.59 3.48
C LYS A 85 -12.72 -4.10 3.50
N GLY A 86 -12.35 -3.56 4.66
CA GLY A 86 -12.12 -2.14 4.89
C GLY A 86 -10.66 -1.67 4.80
N HIS A 87 -9.73 -2.53 4.42
CA HIS A 87 -8.32 -2.19 4.32
C HIS A 87 -7.73 -2.62 2.97
N LEU A 88 -6.62 -1.99 2.60
CA LEU A 88 -5.90 -2.32 1.38
C LEU A 88 -5.40 -3.76 1.45
N ARG A 89 -5.59 -4.51 0.36
CA ARG A 89 -5.09 -5.86 0.24
C ARG A 89 -3.62 -5.83 -0.14
N LYS A 90 -2.82 -6.54 0.65
CA LYS A 90 -1.40 -6.76 0.37
C LYS A 90 -1.14 -8.24 0.31
N PHE A 91 -0.23 -8.62 -0.56
CA PHE A 91 0.21 -9.98 -0.75
C PHE A 91 1.70 -10.07 -0.50
N ARG A 92 2.12 -11.23 -0.01
CA ARG A 92 3.52 -11.63 -0.02
C ARG A 92 3.62 -13.10 -0.40
N ILE A 93 4.71 -13.46 -1.05
CA ILE A 93 5.00 -14.86 -1.36
C ILE A 93 6.26 -15.26 -0.59
N LEU A 94 6.14 -16.33 0.16
CA LEU A 94 7.23 -16.92 0.92
C LEU A 94 7.65 -18.24 0.26
N VAL A 95 8.94 -18.40 -0.01
CA VAL A 95 9.51 -19.58 -0.64
C VAL A 95 10.44 -20.29 0.35
N ARG A 96 10.32 -21.61 0.43
CA ARG A 96 11.16 -22.46 1.30
C ARG A 96 11.49 -23.78 0.60
N LYS A 97 12.55 -24.44 1.04
CA LYS A 97 12.80 -25.84 0.66
C LYS A 97 11.74 -26.77 1.28
N PRO A 98 11.38 -27.87 0.60
CA PRO A 98 10.48 -28.87 1.17
C PRO A 98 10.98 -29.37 2.53
N GLY A 99 10.09 -29.43 3.52
CA GLY A 99 10.41 -29.91 4.87
C GLY A 99 11.22 -28.95 5.75
N GLU A 100 11.68 -27.81 5.21
CA GLU A 100 12.40 -26.81 5.99
C GLU A 100 11.47 -25.68 6.48
N ALA A 101 11.73 -25.15 7.68
CA ALA A 101 11.02 -23.99 8.21
C ALA A 101 11.66 -22.65 7.77
N ARG A 102 12.90 -22.70 7.28
CA ARG A 102 13.68 -21.52 6.89
C ARG A 102 13.25 -21.03 5.52
N LEU A 103 13.10 -19.71 5.39
CA LEU A 103 12.83 -19.06 4.11
C LEU A 103 14.07 -19.08 3.22
N THR A 104 13.87 -19.40 1.96
CA THR A 104 14.87 -19.35 0.89
C THR A 104 14.72 -18.06 0.09
N ALA A 105 13.48 -17.65 -0.17
CA ALA A 105 13.19 -16.38 -0.82
C ALA A 105 11.88 -15.77 -0.32
N SER A 106 11.72 -14.48 -0.53
CA SER A 106 10.48 -13.77 -0.27
C SER A 106 10.27 -12.65 -1.27
N VAL A 107 9.01 -12.33 -1.53
CA VAL A 107 8.58 -11.05 -2.07
C VAL A 107 7.47 -10.54 -1.17
N GLU A 108 7.54 -9.27 -0.78
CA GLU A 108 6.60 -8.64 0.14
C GLU A 108 5.98 -7.39 -0.48
N ASN A 109 4.87 -6.92 0.10
CA ASN A 109 4.17 -5.71 -0.30
C ASN A 109 3.65 -5.70 -1.76
N ILE A 110 3.28 -6.87 -2.29
CA ILE A 110 2.62 -6.99 -3.59
C ILE A 110 1.19 -6.44 -3.47
N ARG A 111 0.79 -5.56 -4.40
CA ARG A 111 -0.58 -5.02 -4.48
C ARG A 111 -1.36 -5.66 -5.64
N PRO A 112 -2.69 -5.81 -5.54
CA PRO A 112 -3.51 -6.23 -6.67
C PRO A 112 -3.32 -5.32 -7.87
N LYS A 113 -3.26 -5.88 -9.07
CA LYS A 113 -3.38 -5.11 -10.31
C LYS A 113 -4.82 -4.64 -10.49
N GLY A 114 -5.04 -3.35 -10.77
CA GLY A 114 -6.34 -2.77 -11.12
C GLY A 114 -7.17 -2.15 -9.99
N GLU A 115 -6.72 -2.19 -8.73
CA GLU A 115 -7.28 -1.33 -7.66
C GLU A 115 -6.61 0.07 -7.75
N GLY A 116 -7.08 0.89 -8.69
CA GLY A 116 -6.57 2.27 -8.90
C GLY A 116 -5.26 2.29 -9.66
N ASP A 117 -5.25 2.97 -10.81
CA ASP A 117 -4.09 3.11 -11.68
C ASP A 117 -2.89 3.70 -10.93
N LEU A 118 -1.73 3.06 -11.10
CA LEU A 118 -0.41 3.43 -10.61
C LEU A 118 -0.21 3.30 -9.09
N GLU A 119 1.04 3.03 -8.72
CA GLU A 119 1.62 2.89 -7.39
C GLU A 119 1.39 4.14 -6.51
N SER A 120 0.14 4.42 -6.14
CA SER A 120 -0.15 5.56 -5.28
C SER A 120 0.48 5.33 -3.92
N LEU A 121 1.32 6.27 -3.50
CA LEU A 121 1.94 6.28 -2.17
C LEU A 121 0.89 6.34 -1.05
N LEU A 122 -0.24 7.00 -1.33
CA LEU A 122 -1.40 7.11 -0.46
C LEU A 122 -2.65 6.62 -1.20
N PRO A 123 -2.88 5.30 -1.24
CA PRO A 123 -4.08 4.74 -1.86
C PRO A 123 -5.34 5.20 -1.11
N ILE A 124 -6.41 5.43 -1.87
CA ILE A 124 -7.72 5.80 -1.34
C ILE A 124 -8.62 4.57 -1.41
N VAL A 125 -9.16 4.13 -0.27
CA VAL A 125 -10.01 2.94 -0.18
C VAL A 125 -11.35 3.27 0.44
N SER A 126 -12.41 2.63 -0.06
CA SER A 126 -13.76 2.80 0.48
C SER A 126 -14.04 1.78 1.58
N THR A 127 -14.40 2.27 2.76
CA THR A 127 -14.57 1.48 3.98
C THR A 127 -15.83 1.93 4.73
N ASP A 128 -16.58 1.01 5.36
CA ASP A 128 -17.70 1.43 6.23
C ASP A 128 -17.15 2.06 7.52
N LEU A 129 -17.19 3.39 7.57
CA LEU A 129 -16.69 4.18 8.70
C LEU A 129 -17.83 4.66 9.61
N GLY A 130 -19.05 4.13 9.45
CA GLY A 130 -20.22 4.59 10.19
C GLY A 130 -20.56 6.05 9.87
N GLN A 131 -20.35 6.94 10.85
CA GLN A 131 -20.58 8.40 10.70
C GLN A 131 -19.30 9.18 10.38
N ARG A 132 -18.11 8.56 10.47
CA ARG A 132 -16.87 9.24 10.13
C ARG A 132 -16.73 9.29 8.61
N LEU A 133 -16.35 10.45 8.07
CA LEU A 133 -16.28 10.64 6.61
C LEU A 133 -15.02 10.03 5.99
N TRP A 134 -13.90 10.16 6.70
CA TRP A 134 -12.61 9.62 6.27
C TRP A 134 -11.66 9.48 7.47
N ARG A 135 -10.58 8.73 7.29
CA ARG A 135 -9.42 8.67 8.21
C ARG A 135 -8.16 8.25 7.46
N VAL A 136 -7.00 8.63 7.97
CA VAL A 136 -5.74 8.00 7.57
C VAL A 136 -5.46 6.83 8.50
N THR A 137 -5.17 5.68 7.92
CA THR A 137 -4.63 4.52 8.63
C THR A 137 -3.15 4.38 8.25
N ILE A 138 -2.27 4.25 9.24
CA ILE A 138 -0.83 4.10 9.04
C ILE A 138 -0.36 2.87 9.81
N ASP A 139 0.29 1.95 9.11
CA ASP A 139 0.89 0.74 9.66
C ASP A 139 2.29 0.48 9.07
N GLU A 140 2.90 -0.66 9.43
CA GLU A 140 4.22 -1.05 8.92
C GLU A 140 4.23 -1.23 7.41
N ASP A 141 3.07 -1.55 6.83
CA ASP A 141 2.92 -1.80 5.41
C ASP A 141 2.65 -0.49 4.62
N GLY A 142 2.43 0.66 5.28
CA GLY A 142 2.32 1.98 4.66
C GLY A 142 1.14 2.82 5.16
N ALA A 143 0.80 3.88 4.42
CA ALA A 143 -0.36 4.73 4.69
C ALA A 143 -1.53 4.37 3.75
N THR A 144 -2.76 4.59 4.22
CA THR A 144 -3.97 4.47 3.40
C THR A 144 -4.99 5.52 3.83
N LEU A 145 -5.61 6.19 2.85
CA LEU A 145 -6.73 7.11 3.09
C LEU A 145 -8.04 6.33 2.95
N GLU A 146 -8.70 6.06 4.06
CA GLU A 146 -10.00 5.40 4.07
C GLU A 146 -11.10 6.46 3.97
N CYS A 147 -12.00 6.32 2.98
CA CYS A 147 -13.19 7.15 2.83
C CYS A 147 -14.46 6.33 3.09
N ASN A 148 -15.52 6.98 3.56
CA ASN A 148 -16.73 6.28 3.95
C ASN A 148 -17.46 5.73 2.72
N SER A 149 -17.62 4.40 2.67
CA SER A 149 -18.27 3.67 1.58
C SER A 149 -19.74 4.03 1.36
N ARG A 150 -20.40 4.64 2.36
CA ARG A 150 -21.77 5.17 2.24
C ARG A 150 -21.86 6.42 1.35
N ILE A 151 -20.74 7.10 1.13
CA ILE A 151 -20.65 8.34 0.36
C ILE A 151 -19.86 8.10 -0.93
N PHE A 152 -18.73 7.40 -0.82
CA PHE A 152 -17.82 7.13 -1.93
C PHE A 152 -17.71 5.61 -2.15
N PRO A 153 -18.32 5.04 -3.22
CA PRO A 153 -18.29 3.60 -3.44
C PRO A 153 -16.88 3.04 -3.76
N ASN A 154 -15.97 3.88 -4.26
CA ASN A 154 -14.57 3.52 -4.51
C ASN A 154 -13.65 4.76 -4.37
N GLY A 155 -12.33 4.55 -4.33
CA GLY A 155 -11.35 5.64 -4.20
C GLY A 155 -11.40 6.67 -5.34
N GLU A 156 -11.66 6.23 -6.57
CA GLU A 156 -11.79 7.11 -7.74
C GLU A 156 -12.95 8.11 -7.59
N SER A 157 -14.09 7.66 -7.04
CA SER A 157 -15.24 8.53 -6.78
C SER A 157 -14.94 9.60 -5.72
N ALA A 158 -14.12 9.27 -4.71
CA ALA A 158 -13.65 10.24 -3.73
C ALA A 158 -12.66 11.23 -4.36
N GLN A 159 -11.71 10.77 -5.15
CA GLN A 159 -10.70 11.61 -5.81
C GLN A 159 -11.30 12.55 -6.86
N SER A 160 -12.37 12.11 -7.52
CA SER A 160 -13.12 12.88 -8.51
C SER A 160 -14.00 13.96 -7.88
N TYR A 161 -14.30 13.87 -6.57
CA TYR A 161 -15.09 14.86 -5.86
C TYR A 161 -14.21 16.02 -5.36
N PRO A 162 -14.31 17.24 -5.93
CA PRO A 162 -13.32 18.30 -5.67
C PRO A 162 -13.19 18.70 -4.20
N PRO A 163 -14.29 18.89 -3.42
CA PRO A 163 -14.14 19.21 -1.99
C PRO A 163 -13.40 18.14 -1.19
N PHE A 164 -13.54 16.85 -1.55
CA PHE A 164 -12.76 15.80 -0.92
C PHE A 164 -11.30 15.90 -1.35
N ARG A 165 -11.03 15.98 -2.65
CA ARG A 165 -9.66 16.08 -3.17
C ARG A 165 -8.88 17.25 -2.55
N THR A 166 -9.48 18.45 -2.48
CA THR A 166 -8.77 19.66 -2.09
C THR A 166 -8.64 19.84 -0.57
N LEU A 167 -9.64 19.41 0.21
CA LEU A 167 -9.61 19.55 1.67
C LEU A 167 -8.99 18.33 2.37
N VAL A 168 -9.24 17.12 1.86
CA VAL A 168 -8.84 15.88 2.55
C VAL A 168 -7.43 15.45 2.20
N LEU A 169 -7.01 15.54 0.93
CA LEU A 169 -5.69 15.02 0.54
C LEU A 169 -4.53 15.78 1.18
N ALA A 170 -4.64 17.11 1.29
CA ALA A 170 -3.61 17.93 1.94
C ALA A 170 -3.43 17.54 3.42
N GLU A 171 -4.55 17.38 4.14
CA GLU A 171 -4.52 16.97 5.54
C GLU A 171 -4.07 15.51 5.70
N ALA A 172 -4.50 14.62 4.81
CA ALA A 172 -4.08 13.23 4.83
C ALA A 172 -2.56 13.11 4.60
N LEU A 173 -2.02 13.85 3.63
CA LEU A 173 -0.59 13.96 3.42
C LEU A 173 0.12 14.50 4.67
N ARG A 174 -0.40 15.59 5.28
CA ARG A 174 0.17 16.17 6.50
C ARG A 174 0.31 15.12 7.63
N GLN A 175 -0.72 14.29 7.84
CA GLN A 175 -0.67 13.21 8.84
C GLN A 175 0.40 12.15 8.51
N VAL A 176 0.57 11.80 7.24
CA VAL A 176 1.65 10.88 6.83
C VAL A 176 3.03 11.52 7.05
N LEU A 177 3.21 12.78 6.68
CA LEU A 177 4.46 13.51 6.89
C LEU A 177 4.79 13.64 8.39
N GLN A 178 3.80 13.85 9.25
CA GLN A 178 3.97 13.82 10.71
C GLN A 178 4.46 12.45 11.20
N HIS A 179 3.90 11.37 10.64
CA HIS A 179 4.35 10.02 10.96
C HIS A 179 5.80 9.77 10.54
N LEU A 180 6.20 10.22 9.35
CA LEU A 180 7.58 10.11 8.86
C LEU A 180 8.55 10.97 9.68
N ALA A 181 8.14 12.19 10.03
CA ALA A 181 8.93 13.11 10.84
C ALA A 181 9.19 12.59 12.27
N ALA A 182 8.28 11.78 12.81
CA ALA A 182 8.45 11.19 14.13
C ALA A 182 9.63 10.20 14.22
N ASP A 183 10.01 9.59 13.09
CA ASP A 183 11.03 8.54 13.03
C ASP A 183 11.80 8.61 11.69
N PRO A 184 12.91 9.37 11.65
CA PRO A 184 13.65 9.64 10.42
C PRO A 184 14.22 8.40 9.71
N GLU A 185 14.44 7.32 10.44
CA GLU A 185 15.02 6.08 9.89
C GLU A 185 14.02 5.31 9.00
N ARG A 186 12.71 5.61 9.07
CA ARG A 186 11.67 4.93 8.27
C ARG A 186 11.93 5.03 6.78
N MET A 187 12.34 6.21 6.33
CA MET A 187 12.60 6.51 4.93
C MET A 187 13.96 6.01 4.44
N ALA A 188 14.89 5.72 5.35
CA ALA A 188 16.24 5.23 5.03
C ALA A 188 16.37 3.70 5.11
N THR A 189 15.36 3.01 5.65
CA THR A 189 15.39 1.55 5.84
C THR A 189 15.22 0.83 4.50
N GLU A 190 16.25 0.09 4.07
CA GLU A 190 16.21 -0.70 2.85
C GLU A 190 15.07 -1.74 2.88
N GLY A 191 14.34 -1.86 1.77
CA GLY A 191 13.14 -2.71 1.64
C GLY A 191 11.86 -2.12 2.25
N SER A 192 11.94 -1.00 2.97
CA SER A 192 10.77 -0.31 3.55
C SER A 192 9.89 0.32 2.46
N VAL A 193 8.56 0.22 2.65
CA VAL A 193 7.55 0.92 1.82
C VAL A 193 7.71 2.44 1.86
N TRP A 194 8.35 2.97 2.91
CA TRP A 194 8.53 4.40 3.10
C TRP A 194 9.68 4.98 2.26
N MET A 195 10.54 4.14 1.65
CA MET A 195 11.55 4.64 0.71
C MET A 195 10.93 5.26 -0.55
N GLU A 196 9.76 4.76 -0.98
CA GLU A 196 9.04 5.29 -2.15
C GLU A 196 8.60 6.73 -1.89
N TRP A 197 8.26 7.08 -0.64
CA TRP A 197 7.96 8.44 -0.23
C TRP A 197 9.19 9.35 -0.33
N ALA A 198 10.36 8.88 0.12
CA ALA A 198 11.61 9.61 0.02
C ALA A 198 12.02 9.89 -1.43
N ALA A 199 11.79 8.91 -2.32
CA ALA A 199 12.04 9.04 -3.75
C ALA A 199 11.08 10.02 -4.44
N TRP A 200 9.84 10.13 -3.94
CA TRP A 200 8.82 11.00 -4.50
C TRP A 200 8.90 12.46 -4.04
N MET A 201 9.29 12.73 -2.80
CA MET A 201 9.36 14.08 -2.22
C MET A 201 10.10 15.12 -3.10
N PRO A 202 11.24 14.80 -3.75
CA PRO A 202 11.90 15.72 -4.67
C PRO A 202 11.02 16.23 -5.81
N SER A 203 10.00 15.46 -6.24
CA SER A 203 9.05 15.89 -7.27
C SER A 203 8.16 17.06 -6.85
N LEU A 204 8.06 17.31 -5.53
CA LEU A 204 7.41 18.46 -4.93
C LEU A 204 8.39 19.59 -4.56
N GLY A 205 9.68 19.41 -4.83
CA GLY A 205 10.73 20.33 -4.36
C GLY A 205 11.06 20.17 -2.88
N ILE A 206 10.67 19.06 -2.26
CA ILE A 206 10.88 18.78 -0.83
C ILE A 206 12.13 17.91 -0.66
N SER A 207 12.97 18.26 0.30
CA SER A 207 14.09 17.41 0.71
C SER A 207 13.57 16.22 1.53
N PRO A 208 13.90 14.97 1.15
CA PRO A 208 13.56 13.78 1.95
C PRO A 208 14.43 13.66 3.21
N ASN A 209 15.53 14.42 3.30
CA ASN A 209 16.36 14.45 4.50
C ASN A 209 15.68 15.29 5.58
N LEU A 210 15.23 14.63 6.63
CA LEU A 210 14.55 15.27 7.76
C LEU A 210 15.54 16.07 8.63
N PRO A 211 15.13 17.23 9.16
CA PRO A 211 15.92 17.96 10.16
C PRO A 211 16.17 17.13 11.43
N ALA A 212 17.33 17.33 12.07
CA ALA A 212 17.66 16.64 13.32
C ALA A 212 16.77 17.11 14.49
N GLU A 213 16.56 18.41 14.60
CA GLU A 213 15.78 19.09 15.65
C GLU A 213 14.27 18.87 15.50
N LEU A 214 13.57 18.55 16.59
CA LEU A 214 12.14 18.21 16.57
C LEU A 214 11.27 19.38 16.06
N ASP A 215 11.54 20.60 16.52
CA ASP A 215 10.78 21.79 16.09
C ASP A 215 10.99 22.09 14.60
N ALA A 216 12.20 21.84 14.08
CA ALA A 216 12.49 21.98 12.67
C ALA A 216 11.75 20.93 11.82
N ARG A 217 11.48 19.73 12.37
CA ARG A 217 10.66 18.72 11.68
C ARG A 217 9.19 19.13 11.59
N ALA A 218 8.64 19.76 12.62
CA ALA A 218 7.27 20.29 12.55
C ALA A 218 7.16 21.36 11.46
N HIS A 219 8.17 22.22 11.34
CA HIS A 219 8.23 23.18 10.24
C HIS A 219 8.33 22.51 8.87
N TRP A 220 9.21 21.51 8.74
CA TRP A 220 9.35 20.72 7.51
C TRP A 220 8.03 20.07 7.08
N VAL A 221 7.21 19.56 8.00
CA VAL A 221 5.89 19.02 7.69
C VAL A 221 4.99 20.08 7.06
N GLU A 222 4.90 21.26 7.68
CA GLU A 222 4.02 22.33 7.20
C GLU A 222 4.49 22.90 5.86
N GLU A 223 5.81 23.10 5.66
CA GLU A 223 6.37 23.52 4.38
C GLU A 223 6.13 22.49 3.27
N SER A 224 6.28 21.20 3.61
CA SER A 224 6.03 20.09 2.69
C SER A 224 4.56 20.00 2.27
N THR A 225 3.64 20.17 3.22
CA THR A 225 2.21 20.22 2.93
C THR A 225 1.86 21.46 2.10
N ALA A 226 2.45 22.62 2.38
CA ALA A 226 2.25 23.82 1.57
C ALA A 226 2.75 23.63 0.13
N ALA A 227 3.94 23.07 -0.07
CA ALA A 227 4.50 22.78 -1.39
C ALA A 227 3.60 21.83 -2.20
N PHE A 228 2.99 20.83 -1.55
CA PHE A 228 1.97 19.99 -2.17
C PHE A 228 0.73 20.79 -2.59
N CYS A 229 0.17 21.59 -1.69
CA CYS A 229 -1.00 22.42 -1.98
C CYS A 229 -0.76 23.36 -3.19
N ASP A 230 0.42 23.98 -3.25
CA ASP A 230 0.81 24.88 -4.34
C ASP A 230 0.99 24.12 -5.65
N ARG A 231 1.70 22.99 -5.62
CA ARG A 231 1.95 22.14 -6.79
C ARG A 231 0.66 21.71 -7.48
N PHE A 232 -0.37 21.40 -6.70
CA PHE A 232 -1.67 20.95 -7.20
C PHE A 232 -2.75 22.04 -7.21
N SER A 233 -2.40 23.29 -6.85
CA SER A 233 -3.30 24.46 -6.88
C SER A 233 -4.64 24.22 -6.17
N LEU A 234 -4.62 23.54 -5.02
CA LEU A 234 -5.83 23.00 -4.38
C LEU A 234 -6.87 24.08 -4.03
N ALA A 235 -6.42 25.26 -3.61
CA ALA A 235 -7.32 26.37 -3.30
C ALA A 235 -8.07 26.87 -4.54
N SER A 236 -7.35 27.08 -5.64
CA SER A 236 -7.92 27.52 -6.92
C SER A 236 -8.86 26.46 -7.53
N ASP A 237 -8.52 25.19 -7.38
CA ASP A 237 -9.37 24.07 -7.82
C ASP A 237 -10.70 24.02 -7.05
N LEU A 238 -10.65 24.24 -5.72
CA LEU A 238 -11.86 24.30 -4.90
C LEU A 238 -12.72 25.53 -5.24
N GLU A 239 -12.10 26.70 -5.41
CA GLU A 239 -12.79 27.93 -5.82
C GLU A 239 -13.56 27.72 -7.13
N ALA A 240 -12.89 27.18 -8.16
CA ALA A 240 -13.51 26.88 -9.44
C ALA A 240 -14.69 25.91 -9.31
N SER A 241 -14.56 24.88 -8.46
CA SER A 241 -15.63 23.91 -8.21
C SER A 241 -16.84 24.54 -7.52
N LEU A 242 -16.65 25.48 -6.58
CA LEU A 242 -17.74 26.14 -5.87
C LEU A 242 -18.50 27.09 -6.81
N SER A 243 -17.80 27.89 -7.59
CA SER A 243 -18.43 28.77 -8.59
C SER A 243 -19.20 27.99 -9.66
N ALA A 244 -18.73 26.81 -10.06
CA ALA A 244 -19.45 25.95 -11.00
C ALA A 244 -20.76 25.39 -10.42
N ALA A 245 -20.82 25.13 -9.11
CA ALA A 245 -22.03 24.64 -8.44
C ALA A 245 -23.10 25.74 -8.30
N GLU A 246 -22.69 26.97 -8.02
CA GLU A 246 -23.60 28.13 -7.92
C GLU A 246 -24.28 28.46 -9.26
N ASN A 247 -23.57 28.31 -10.39
CA ASN A 247 -24.14 28.57 -11.71
C ASN A 247 -25.11 27.48 -12.21
N ASN A 248 -25.13 26.32 -11.57
CA ASN A 248 -25.98 25.17 -11.93
C ASN A 248 -27.19 25.00 -10.98
N SER A 249 -27.35 25.87 -9.99
CA SER A 249 -28.45 25.86 -9.00
C SER A 249 -29.48 26.94 -9.31
#